data_AF-A0A2D8HIK0-F1
#
_entry.id   AF-A0A2D8HIK0-F1
#
_cell.length_a   1.000
_cell.length_b   1.000
_cell.length_c   1.000
_cell.angle_alpha   90.00
_cell.angle_beta   90.00
_cell.angle_gamma   90.00
#
_symmetry.space_group_name_H-M   'P 1'
#
loop_
_entity.id
_entity.type
_entity.pdbx_description
1 polymer ?
#
loop_
_entity_poly.entity_id
_entity_poly.type
_entity_poly.pdbx_seq_one_letter_code
_entity_poly.pdbx_strand_id
1 'polypeptide(L)'
;MSKTDEEKTYWLDNPAHIDRLYKGVMIVASILLIPALYDLFMAFYDKHAEFGLENIEHYYGFYGAIGYVLFIFIAMGLRNLLMRDENYYD
;
A
#
# COMPACT_ATOMS: atom_id res chain seq x y z
N MET A 1 -1.94 42.51 19.37
CA MET A 1 -1.19 41.31 19.81
C MET A 1 -1.95 40.09 19.31
N SER A 2 -1.40 39.33 18.37
CA SER A 2 -2.08 38.14 17.84
C SER A 2 -2.12 37.05 18.91
N LYS A 3 -3.21 36.29 18.92
CA LYS A 3 -3.38 35.11 19.76
C LYS A 3 -2.21 34.17 19.50
N THR A 4 -1.56 33.72 20.55
CA THR A 4 -0.60 32.62 20.49
C THR A 4 -1.35 31.40 19.97
N ASP A 5 -1.02 30.96 18.77
CA ASP A 5 -1.50 29.69 18.24
C ASP A 5 -1.08 28.61 19.24
N GLU A 6 -2.06 28.02 19.93
CA GLU A 6 -1.83 26.84 20.76
C GLU A 6 -1.18 25.79 19.88
N GLU A 7 0.04 25.39 20.24
CA GLU A 7 0.85 24.42 19.50
C GLU A 7 0.06 23.11 19.38
N LYS A 8 -0.54 22.88 18.20
CA LYS A 8 -1.39 21.72 17.95
C LYS A 8 -0.53 20.47 18.05
N THR A 9 -0.64 19.76 19.17
CA THR A 9 0.01 18.47 19.35
C THR A 9 -0.75 17.41 18.55
N TYR A 10 -0.09 16.83 17.55
CA TYR A 10 -0.69 15.78 16.73
C TYR A 10 -0.51 14.41 17.39
N TRP A 11 -1.46 13.51 17.16
CA TRP A 11 -1.43 12.16 17.73
C TRP A 11 -0.16 11.38 17.36
N LEU A 12 0.37 11.64 16.17
CA LEU A 12 1.61 11.04 15.65
C LEU A 12 2.88 11.69 16.20
N ASP A 13 2.82 12.80 16.94
CA ASP A 13 4.01 13.41 17.54
C ASP A 13 4.52 12.61 18.75
N ASN A 14 3.69 11.73 19.30
CA ASN A 14 4.09 10.85 20.39
C ASN A 14 4.78 9.59 19.84
N PRO A 15 6.06 9.33 20.18
CA PRO A 15 6.80 8.17 19.71
C PRO A 15 6.14 6.83 20.08
N ALA A 16 5.36 6.78 21.17
CA ALA A 16 4.64 5.57 21.56
C ALA A 16 3.50 5.22 20.59
N HIS A 17 2.86 6.21 19.96
CA HIS A 17 1.82 5.96 18.95
C HIS A 17 2.42 5.53 17.62
N ILE A 18 3.57 6.11 17.25
CA ILE A 18 4.34 5.68 16.08
C ILE A 18 4.76 4.20 16.23
N ASP A 19 5.29 3.81 17.38
CA ASP A 19 5.72 2.43 17.62
C ASP A 19 4.54 1.43 17.54
N ARG A 20 3.36 1.82 18.03
CA ARG A 20 2.14 1.01 17.88
C ARG A 20 1.68 0.91 16.43
N LEU A 21 1.73 2.00 15.67
CA LEU A 21 1.40 2.00 14.26
C LEU A 21 2.36 1.10 13.48
N TYR A 22 3.66 1.24 13.72
CA TYR A 22 4.70 0.40 13.11
C TYR A 22 4.47 -1.09 13.41
N LYS A 23 4.22 -1.44 14.68
CA LYS A 23 3.89 -2.81 15.07
C LYS A 23 2.61 -3.32 14.38
N GLY A 24 1.59 -2.48 14.26
CA GLY A 24 0.37 -2.81 13.53
C GLY A 24 0.63 -3.13 12.06
N VAL A 25 1.41 -2.28 11.38
CA VAL A 25 1.82 -2.52 9.98
C VAL A 25 2.62 -3.81 9.86
N MET A 26 3.57 -4.05 10.76
CA MET A 26 4.37 -5.28 10.76
C MET A 26 3.53 -6.54 10.98
N ILE A 27 2.51 -6.48 11.85
CA ILE A 27 1.57 -7.59 12.06
C ILE A 27 0.78 -7.86 10.79
N VAL A 28 0.20 -6.83 10.17
CA VAL A 28 -0.58 -6.98 8.93
C VAL A 28 0.29 -7.53 7.80
N ALA A 29 1.52 -7.01 7.65
CA ALA A 29 2.49 -7.51 6.67
C ALA A 29 2.84 -8.98 6.92
N SER A 30 3.03 -9.37 8.18
CA SER A 30 3.32 -10.76 8.56
C SER A 30 2.14 -11.69 8.26
N ILE A 31 0.90 -11.24 8.49
CA ILE A 31 -0.32 -12.01 8.17
C ILE A 31 -0.44 -12.20 6.66
N LEU A 32 -0.20 -11.15 5.88
CA LEU A 32 -0.24 -11.20 4.41
C LEU A 32 0.86 -12.10 3.81
N LEU A 33 1.93 -12.38 4.56
CA LEU A 33 3.00 -13.30 4.15
C LEU A 33 2.56 -14.77 4.25
N ILE A 34 1.60 -15.11 5.11
CA ILE A 34 1.19 -16.50 5.38
C ILE A 34 0.72 -17.23 4.11
N PRO A 35 -0.16 -16.66 3.25
CA PRO A 35 -0.56 -17.32 2.01
C PRO A 35 0.61 -17.52 1.03
N ALA A 36 1.56 -16.58 0.97
CA ALA A 36 2.74 -16.70 0.13
C ALA A 36 3.68 -17.82 0.64
N LEU A 37 3.84 -17.96 1.96
CA LEU A 37 4.58 -19.07 2.56
C LEU A 37 3.88 -20.41 2.34
N TYR A 38 2.56 -20.43 2.40
CA TYR A 38 1.76 -21.63 2.10
C TYR A 38 1.92 -22.03 0.63
N ASP A 39 1.81 -21.08 -0.31
CA ASP A 39 2.04 -21.30 -1.73
C ASP A 39 3.46 -21.79 -2.03
N LEU A 40 4.48 -21.25 -1.35
CA LEU A 40 5.87 -21.72 -1.47
C LEU A 40 6.01 -23.17 -0.97
N PHE A 41 5.35 -23.51 0.14
CA PHE A 41 5.37 -24.87 0.69
C PHE A 41 4.58 -25.85 -0.20
N MET A 42 3.50 -25.38 -0.81
CA MET A 42 2.61 -26.16 -1.67
C MET A 42 3.04 -26.17 -3.14
N ALA A 43 4.05 -25.39 -3.54
CA ALA A 43 4.63 -25.39 -4.88
C ALA A 43 5.23 -26.74 -5.32
N PHE A 44 5.41 -27.68 -4.38
CA PHE A 44 5.71 -29.08 -4.68
C PHE A 44 4.51 -29.89 -5.19
N TYR A 45 3.29 -29.33 -5.13
CA TYR A 45 2.06 -29.91 -5.67
C TYR A 45 1.70 -29.19 -6.97
N ASP A 46 1.58 -29.96 -8.05
CA ASP A 46 1.30 -29.46 -9.40
C ASP A 46 0.02 -28.62 -9.43
N LYS A 47 0.14 -27.32 -9.71
CA LYS A 47 -1.01 -26.43 -9.91
C LYS A 47 -1.49 -26.62 -11.35
N HIS A 48 -2.75 -27.06 -11.53
CA HIS A 48 -3.41 -27.07 -12.83
C HIS A 48 -3.72 -25.63 -13.26
N ALA A 49 -2.72 -24.94 -13.80
CA ALA A 49 -2.89 -23.60 -14.33
C ALA A 49 -3.51 -23.68 -15.74
N GLU A 50 -4.60 -22.96 -15.99
CA GLU A 50 -5.25 -22.92 -17.31
C GLU A 50 -4.50 -22.02 -18.30
N PHE A 51 -3.70 -21.07 -17.79
CA PHE A 51 -2.89 -20.15 -18.59
C PHE A 51 -1.39 -20.32 -18.29
N GLY A 52 -0.56 -20.34 -19.33
CA GLY A 52 0.88 -20.56 -19.19
C GLY A 52 1.64 -19.56 -18.31
N LEU A 53 1.06 -18.37 -18.07
CA LEU A 53 1.63 -17.33 -17.18
C LEU A 53 1.34 -17.58 -15.69
N GLU A 54 0.30 -18.34 -15.37
CA GLU A 54 -0.07 -18.68 -13.99
C GLU A 54 0.85 -19.76 -13.38
N ASN A 55 1.67 -20.40 -14.20
CA ASN A 55 2.73 -21.32 -13.77
C ASN A 55 3.95 -20.59 -13.18
N ILE A 56 4.00 -19.25 -13.26
CA ILE A 56 5.08 -18.49 -12.66
C ILE A 56 4.90 -18.50 -11.15
N GLU A 57 5.95 -18.93 -10.43
CA GLU A 57 5.97 -18.92 -8.97
C GLU A 57 5.61 -17.52 -8.44
N HIS A 58 4.68 -17.46 -7.49
CA HIS A 58 4.21 -16.22 -6.86
C HIS A 58 3.56 -15.19 -7.80
N TYR A 59 3.10 -15.59 -9.00
CA TYR A 59 2.49 -14.70 -10.00
C TYR A 59 1.45 -13.74 -9.41
N TYR A 60 0.48 -14.24 -8.63
CA TYR A 60 -0.58 -13.42 -8.06
C TYR A 60 -0.08 -12.41 -7.01
N GLY A 61 0.99 -12.75 -6.28
CA GLY A 61 1.64 -11.83 -5.34
C GLY A 61 2.28 -10.64 -6.06
N PHE A 62 3.06 -10.92 -7.11
CA PHE A 62 3.65 -9.88 -7.96
C PHE A 62 2.59 -9.08 -8.72
N TYR A 63 1.57 -9.74 -9.25
CA TYR A 63 0.47 -9.09 -9.97
C TYR A 63 -0.26 -8.08 -9.07
N GLY A 64 -0.63 -8.47 -7.85
CA GLY A 64 -1.27 -7.57 -6.89
C GLY A 64 -0.37 -6.41 -6.47
N ALA A 65 0.90 -6.68 -6.18
CA ALA A 65 1.87 -5.65 -5.77
C ALA A 65 2.13 -4.63 -6.88
N ILE A 66 2.44 -5.11 -8.10
CA ILE A 66 2.69 -4.25 -9.27
C ILE A 66 1.42 -3.47 -9.61
N GLY A 67 0.25 -4.13 -9.61
CA GLY A 67 -1.04 -3.50 -9.87
C GLY A 67 -1.32 -2.34 -8.90
N TYR A 68 -1.07 -2.56 -7.61
CA TYR A 68 -1.28 -1.51 -6.60
C TYR A 68 -0.30 -0.34 -6.75
N VAL A 69 0.98 -0.61 -7.00
CA VAL A 69 1.99 0.44 -7.24
C VAL A 69 1.62 1.27 -8.47
N LEU A 70 1.26 0.62 -9.58
CA LEU A 70 0.80 1.29 -10.80
C LEU A 70 -0.46 2.12 -10.54
N PHE A 71 -1.40 1.61 -9.74
CA PHE A 71 -2.60 2.35 -9.38
C PHE A 71 -2.28 3.67 -8.66
N ILE A 72 -1.32 3.67 -7.73
CA ILE A 72 -0.86 4.90 -7.07
C ILE A 72 -0.27 5.87 -8.10
N PHE A 73 0.58 5.40 -9.01
CA PHE A 73 1.15 6.25 -10.07
C PHE A 73 0.08 6.84 -10.99
N ILE A 74 -0.92 6.05 -11.37
CA ILE A 74 -2.06 6.53 -12.16
C ILE A 74 -2.84 7.59 -11.38
N ALA A 75 -3.11 7.37 -10.09
CA ALA A 75 -3.80 8.35 -9.26
C ALA A 75 -3.00 9.65 -9.11
N MET A 76 -1.68 9.57 -8.95
CA MET A 76 -0.79 10.74 -8.94
C MET A 76 -0.77 11.47 -10.28
N GLY A 77 -0.74 10.74 -11.40
CA GLY A 77 -0.84 11.34 -12.73
C GLY A 77 -2.20 12.01 -12.96
N LEU A 78 -3.28 11.35 -12.54
CA LEU A 78 -4.64 11.89 -12.61
C LEU A 78 -4.78 13.15 -11.77
N ARG A 79 -4.13 13.23 -10.59
CA ARG A 79 -4.09 14.45 -9.77
C ARG A 79 -3.55 15.64 -10.56
N ASN A 80 -2.49 15.46 -11.35
CA ASN A 80 -1.94 16.55 -12.16
C ASN A 80 -2.85 16.90 -13.34
N LEU A 81 -3.53 15.91 -13.94
CA LEU A 81 -4.48 16.14 -15.03
C LEU A 81 -5.76 16.84 -14.55
N LEU A 82 -6.22 16.50 -13.34
CA LEU A 82 -7.44 17.01 -12.74
C LEU A 82 -7.20 18.30 -11.93
N MET A 83 -5.94 18.62 -11.60
CA MET A 83 -5.58 19.90 -10.99
C MET A 83 -5.95 21.02 -11.95
N ARG A 84 -7.02 21.72 -11.56
CA ARG A 84 -7.62 22.82 -12.29
C ARG A 84 -6.84 24.11 -12.01
N ASP A 85 -6.74 24.97 -13.02
CA ASP A 85 -6.17 26.32 -12.86
C ASP A 85 -6.83 27.06 -11.69
N GLU A 86 -6.01 27.77 -10.91
CA GLU A 86 -6.43 28.51 -9.72
C GLU A 86 -7.44 29.61 -10.06
N ASN A 87 -7.42 30.12 -11.29
CA ASN A 87 -8.25 31.24 -11.76
C ASN A 87 -9.65 30.85 -12.26
N TYR A 88 -10.14 29.63 -12.00
CA TYR A 88 -11.44 29.18 -12.57
C TYR A 88 -12.68 29.88 -11.98
N TYR A 89 -12.54 30.55 -10.83
CA TYR A 89 -13.64 31.31 -10.21
C TYR A 89 -13.33 32.81 -10.09
N ASP A 90 -12.21 33.25 -10.65
CA ASP A 90 -11.93 34.67 -10.90
C ASP A 90 -12.52 35.09 -12.25
#